data_AF-A0A8J8DA31-F1
#
_entry.id   AF-A0A8J8DA31-F1
#
_cell.length_a   1.000
_cell.length_b   1.000
_cell.length_c   1.000
_cell.angle_alpha   90.00
_cell.angle_beta   90.00
_cell.angle_gamma   90.00
#
_symmetry.space_group_name_H-M   'P 1'
#
loop_
_entity.id
_entity.type
_entity.pdbx_description
1 polymer ?
#
loop_
_entity_poly.entity_id
_entity_poly.type
_entity_poly.pdbx_seq_one_letter_code
_entity_poly.pdbx_strand_id
1 'polypeptide(L)'
;GWLNRAVGLLGHEGTPFRAVSLTSALPRSFYGDNEALAISNLQDFAIQMRGNPMAANIASKSFEQLYDDTSSQLLNKTGKESFDAMKMLSANNIKNYQPANGAVYPSSPLGNSLKQIATLVKMDIGLEVAFAEAGGWDTHFNQGTANGTLARNLKDFSDSIAAFWKDMD
;
A
#
# COMPACT_ATOMS: atom_id res chain seq x y z
N GLY A 1 -0.57 12.00 -12.71
CA GLY A 1 -0.27 12.17 -11.28
C GLY A 1 1.24 12.27 -11.11
N TRP A 2 1.70 13.03 -10.13
CA TRP A 2 3.15 13.23 -9.93
C TRP A 2 3.84 11.99 -9.33
N LEU A 3 3.19 11.28 -8.40
CA LEU A 3 3.71 10.01 -7.86
C LEU A 3 3.75 8.94 -8.94
N ASN A 4 2.71 8.85 -9.78
CA ASN A 4 2.69 7.91 -10.90
C ASN A 4 3.90 8.09 -11.84
N ARG A 5 4.22 9.34 -12.20
CA ARG A 5 5.40 9.63 -13.01
C ARG A 5 6.70 9.28 -12.29
N ALA A 6 6.78 9.52 -10.98
CA ALA A 6 7.95 9.16 -10.18
C ALA A 6 8.17 7.63 -10.19
N VAL A 7 7.10 6.84 -10.03
CA VAL A 7 7.15 5.37 -10.15
C VAL A 7 7.79 4.94 -11.47
N GLY A 8 7.38 5.52 -12.59
CA GLY A 8 7.96 5.20 -13.91
C GLY A 8 9.46 5.55 -14.07
N LEU A 9 10.01 6.44 -13.23
CA LEU A 9 11.40 6.86 -13.27
C LEU A 9 12.34 6.04 -12.37
N LEU A 10 11.80 5.19 -11.48
CA LEU A 10 12.62 4.40 -10.55
C LEU A 10 13.35 3.23 -11.23
N GLY A 11 12.99 2.87 -12.46
CA GLY A 11 13.79 1.99 -13.32
C GLY A 11 13.82 0.51 -12.96
N HIS A 12 13.13 0.06 -11.89
CA HIS A 12 13.00 -1.36 -11.59
C HIS A 12 11.87 -2.03 -12.39
N GLU A 13 11.97 -3.36 -12.54
CA GLU A 13 10.94 -4.19 -13.18
C GLU A 13 9.61 -4.08 -12.39
N GLY A 14 8.50 -3.94 -13.11
CA GLY A 14 7.20 -3.65 -12.51
C GLY A 14 6.62 -4.85 -11.78
N THR A 15 6.48 -4.77 -10.46
CA THR A 15 5.59 -5.66 -9.72
C THR A 15 4.22 -5.00 -9.57
N PRO A 16 3.12 -5.77 -9.44
CA PRO A 16 1.79 -5.22 -9.16
C PRO A 16 1.75 -4.36 -7.89
N PHE A 17 2.67 -4.62 -6.96
CA PHE A 17 2.78 -3.94 -5.67
C PHE A 17 3.78 -2.79 -5.68
N ARG A 18 4.33 -2.44 -6.85
CA ARG A 18 5.29 -1.34 -7.00
C ARG A 18 4.77 -0.04 -6.44
N ALA A 19 3.51 0.29 -6.74
CA ALA A 19 2.83 1.46 -6.22
C ALA A 19 1.51 1.07 -5.56
N VAL A 20 1.39 1.30 -4.26
CA VAL A 20 0.20 0.88 -3.48
C VAL A 20 -0.36 2.06 -2.69
N SER A 21 -1.68 2.22 -2.75
CA SER A 21 -2.43 3.19 -1.97
C SER A 21 -3.31 2.47 -0.96
N LEU A 22 -3.18 2.79 0.32
CA LEU A 22 -4.02 2.27 1.40
C LEU A 22 -5.29 3.12 1.52
N THR A 23 -6.05 3.21 0.43
CA THR A 23 -7.28 4.00 0.29
C THR A 23 -8.31 3.21 -0.53
N SER A 24 -9.57 3.63 -0.50
CA SER A 24 -10.64 2.98 -1.27
C SER A 24 -10.61 3.25 -2.77
N ALA A 25 -9.95 4.32 -3.18
CA ALA A 25 -9.74 4.69 -4.57
C ALA A 25 -8.35 5.29 -4.75
N LEU A 26 -7.79 5.20 -5.96
CA LEU A 26 -6.49 5.78 -6.25
C LEU A 26 -6.52 7.31 -6.05
N PRO A 27 -5.58 7.89 -5.30
CA PRO A 27 -5.43 9.33 -5.21
C PRO A 27 -4.96 9.90 -6.56
N ARG A 28 -5.32 11.16 -6.85
CA ARG A 28 -4.94 11.83 -8.11
C ARG A 28 -3.43 11.90 -8.34
N SER A 29 -2.64 11.85 -7.28
CA SER A 29 -1.17 11.74 -7.36
C SER A 29 -0.72 10.48 -8.08
N PHE A 30 -1.49 9.38 -8.02
CA PHE A 30 -1.24 8.11 -8.68
C PHE A 30 -1.90 7.92 -10.05
N TYR A 31 -2.72 8.85 -10.55
CA TYR A 31 -3.29 8.72 -11.89
C TYR A 31 -2.19 8.74 -12.96
N GLY A 32 -2.29 7.94 -14.01
CA GLY A 32 -1.33 7.91 -15.12
C GLY A 32 -1.14 6.51 -15.67
N ASP A 33 -0.14 6.36 -16.52
CA ASP A 33 0.07 5.13 -17.31
C ASP A 33 0.85 4.05 -16.54
N ASN A 34 1.54 4.43 -15.44
CA ASN A 34 2.22 3.45 -14.60
C ASN A 34 1.22 2.72 -13.69
N GLU A 35 1.47 1.44 -13.44
CA GLU A 35 0.61 0.62 -12.60
C GLU A 35 0.61 1.12 -11.15
N ALA A 36 -0.59 1.19 -10.55
CA ALA A 36 -0.80 1.50 -9.15
C ALA A 36 -2.05 0.81 -8.63
N LEU A 37 -1.99 0.28 -7.40
CA LEU A 37 -3.09 -0.43 -6.76
C LEU A 37 -3.69 0.40 -5.62
N ALA A 38 -5.02 0.44 -5.54
CA ALA A 38 -5.73 0.92 -4.36
C ALA A 38 -6.24 -0.28 -3.55
N ILE A 39 -5.86 -0.34 -2.28
CA ILE A 39 -6.18 -1.42 -1.34
C ILE A 39 -6.70 -0.78 -0.06
N SER A 40 -8.01 -0.83 0.18
CA SER A 40 -8.58 -0.30 1.44
C SER A 40 -8.08 -1.05 2.68
N ASN A 41 -7.91 -2.37 2.55
CA ASN A 41 -7.45 -3.25 3.61
C ASN A 41 -6.73 -4.46 3.00
N LEU A 42 -5.50 -4.69 3.46
CA LEU A 42 -4.62 -5.72 2.91
C LEU A 42 -5.09 -7.14 3.25
N GLN A 43 -5.68 -7.33 4.43
CA GLN A 43 -6.24 -8.61 4.84
C GLN A 43 -7.40 -9.03 3.94
N ASP A 44 -8.34 -8.12 3.72
CA ASP A 44 -9.51 -8.37 2.88
C ASP A 44 -9.09 -8.60 1.43
N PHE A 45 -8.14 -7.81 0.94
CA PHE A 45 -7.54 -7.99 -0.38
C PHE A 45 -6.92 -9.40 -0.54
N ALA A 46 -6.12 -9.85 0.43
CA ALA A 46 -5.52 -11.18 0.39
C ALA A 46 -6.57 -12.30 0.43
N ILE A 47 -7.65 -12.14 1.20
CA ILE A 47 -8.76 -13.11 1.27
C ILE A 47 -9.50 -13.17 -0.08
N GLN A 48 -9.82 -12.02 -0.67
CA GLN A 48 -10.51 -11.93 -1.96
C GLN A 48 -9.71 -12.59 -3.08
N MET A 49 -8.40 -12.38 -3.10
CA MET A 49 -7.50 -12.96 -4.10
C MET A 49 -7.34 -14.48 -3.91
N ARG A 50 -7.39 -14.98 -2.68
CA ARG A 50 -7.40 -16.43 -2.40
C ARG A 50 -8.73 -17.09 -2.78
N GLY A 51 -9.85 -16.42 -2.52
CA GLY A 51 -11.20 -16.95 -2.72
C GLY A 51 -11.70 -16.92 -4.15
N ASN A 52 -11.06 -16.13 -5.02
CA ASN A 52 -11.46 -15.99 -6.42
C ASN A 52 -10.24 -16.04 -7.36
N PRO A 53 -9.85 -17.24 -7.84
CA PRO A 53 -8.76 -17.41 -8.80
C PRO A 53 -8.99 -16.62 -10.09
N MET A 54 -10.25 -16.35 -10.46
CA MET A 54 -10.57 -15.46 -11.59
C MET A 54 -10.29 -13.99 -11.28
N ALA A 55 -10.51 -13.50 -10.05
CA ALA A 55 -10.13 -12.13 -9.67
C ALA A 55 -8.61 -11.97 -9.59
N ALA A 56 -7.90 -12.98 -9.09
CA ALA A 56 -6.44 -13.05 -9.17
C ALA A 56 -5.96 -13.09 -10.63
N ASN A 57 -6.66 -13.84 -11.49
CA ASN A 57 -6.43 -13.88 -12.94
C ASN A 57 -6.84 -12.60 -13.67
N ILE A 58 -7.81 -11.82 -13.20
CA ILE A 58 -8.24 -10.56 -13.83
C ILE A 58 -7.34 -9.40 -13.38
N ALA A 59 -6.88 -9.39 -12.13
CA ALA A 59 -5.80 -8.51 -11.72
C ALA A 59 -4.57 -8.80 -12.59
N SER A 60 -4.11 -10.06 -12.64
CA SER A 60 -2.99 -10.46 -13.52
C SER A 60 -3.25 -10.28 -15.02
N LYS A 61 -4.47 -10.47 -15.54
CA LYS A 61 -4.78 -10.18 -16.96
C LYS A 61 -4.93 -8.72 -17.29
N SER A 62 -5.42 -7.91 -16.35
CA SER A 62 -5.35 -6.44 -16.43
C SER A 62 -3.90 -6.00 -16.52
N PHE A 63 -2.99 -6.70 -15.82
CA PHE A 63 -1.54 -6.51 -15.93
C PHE A 63 -0.98 -7.04 -17.27
N GLU A 64 -1.43 -8.20 -17.79
CA GLU A 64 -1.00 -8.75 -19.09
C GLU A 64 -1.48 -7.91 -20.29
N GLN A 65 -2.71 -7.41 -20.28
CA GLN A 65 -3.28 -6.61 -21.38
C GLN A 65 -2.69 -5.20 -21.51
N LEU A 66 -2.06 -4.68 -20.44
CA LEU A 66 -1.26 -3.45 -20.50
C LEU A 66 0.16 -3.70 -21.03
N TYR A 67 0.62 -4.95 -21.01
CA TYR A 67 1.98 -5.37 -21.36
C TYR A 67 2.11 -6.03 -22.74
N ASP A 68 0.96 -6.25 -23.42
CA ASP A 68 0.86 -6.91 -24.73
C ASP A 68 1.52 -6.13 -25.88
N ASP A 69 2.15 -4.98 -25.60
CA ASP A 69 2.88 -4.16 -26.58
C ASP A 69 4.41 -4.35 -26.56
N THR A 70 4.99 -5.16 -25.65
CA THR A 70 6.46 -5.40 -25.65
C THR A 70 6.92 -6.77 -25.17
N SER A 71 7.32 -7.61 -26.14
CA SER A 71 8.22 -8.78 -26.04
C SER A 71 7.82 -9.94 -25.10
N SER A 72 7.64 -11.11 -25.71
CA SER A 72 7.22 -12.39 -25.11
C SER A 72 8.13 -13.00 -24.03
N GLN A 73 9.33 -12.44 -23.81
CA GLN A 73 10.28 -12.93 -22.80
C GLN A 73 10.17 -12.19 -21.45
N LEU A 74 9.79 -10.91 -21.45
CA LEU A 74 9.52 -10.15 -20.21
C LEU A 74 8.22 -10.62 -19.54
N LEU A 75 7.19 -10.95 -20.34
CA LEU A 75 5.89 -11.46 -19.87
C LEU A 75 6.01 -12.68 -18.93
N ASN A 76 6.90 -13.63 -19.24
CA ASN A 76 7.05 -14.84 -18.43
C ASN A 76 7.74 -14.60 -17.07
N LYS A 77 8.63 -13.61 -16.99
CA LYS A 77 9.38 -13.30 -15.76
C LYS A 77 8.53 -12.44 -14.82
N THR A 78 7.97 -11.35 -15.35
CA THR A 78 7.11 -10.42 -14.61
C THR A 78 5.81 -11.09 -14.13
N GLY A 79 5.19 -11.94 -14.95
CA GLY A 79 4.00 -12.69 -14.55
C GLY A 79 4.27 -13.68 -13.40
N LYS A 80 5.45 -14.30 -13.41
CA LYS A 80 5.87 -15.21 -12.33
C LYS A 80 6.18 -14.46 -11.04
N GLU A 81 6.90 -13.35 -11.12
CA GLU A 81 7.20 -12.49 -9.96
C GLU A 81 5.92 -11.91 -9.34
N SER A 82 4.96 -11.50 -10.18
CA SER A 82 3.63 -11.07 -9.76
C SER A 82 2.87 -12.17 -9.02
N PHE A 83 2.91 -13.40 -9.54
CA PHE A 83 2.26 -14.54 -8.92
C PHE A 83 2.92 -14.94 -7.59
N ASP A 84 4.25 -14.89 -7.52
CA ASP A 84 5.00 -15.17 -6.31
C ASP A 84 4.72 -14.10 -5.23
N ALA A 85 4.68 -12.81 -5.59
CA ALA A 85 4.28 -11.73 -4.69
C ALA A 85 2.83 -11.92 -4.17
N MET A 86 1.91 -12.29 -5.06
CA MET A 86 0.53 -12.63 -4.69
C MET A 86 0.44 -13.83 -3.74
N LYS A 87 1.31 -14.84 -3.90
CA LYS A 87 1.38 -16.01 -3.03
C LYS A 87 1.99 -15.65 -1.66
N MET A 88 2.96 -14.74 -1.63
CA MET A 88 3.55 -14.23 -0.39
C MET A 88 2.53 -13.43 0.44
N LEU A 89 1.61 -12.72 -0.23
CA LEU A 89 0.41 -12.09 0.34
C LEU A 89 -0.62 -13.11 0.83
N SER A 90 -0.21 -13.89 1.83
CA SER A 90 -1.13 -14.74 2.56
C SER A 90 -1.81 -13.94 3.67
N ALA A 91 -3.14 -14.08 3.75
CA ALA A 91 -3.98 -13.54 4.81
C ALA A 91 -3.50 -13.91 6.22
N ASN A 92 -2.77 -15.03 6.38
CA ASN A 92 -2.21 -15.42 7.67
C ASN A 92 -0.95 -14.61 8.02
N ASN A 93 -0.09 -14.33 7.04
CA ASN A 93 1.13 -13.52 7.26
C ASN A 93 0.77 -12.09 7.64
N ILE A 94 -0.22 -11.50 6.97
CA ILE A 94 -0.70 -10.14 7.25
C ILE A 94 -1.33 -10.08 8.65
N LYS A 95 -2.23 -11.02 8.96
CA LYS A 95 -2.90 -11.09 10.27
C LYS A 95 -1.92 -11.28 11.43
N ASN A 96 -0.88 -12.09 11.23
CA ASN A 96 0.09 -12.42 12.28
C ASN A 96 1.25 -11.44 12.35
N TYR A 97 1.27 -10.40 11.50
CA TYR A 97 2.32 -9.39 11.49
C TYR A 97 2.54 -8.79 12.88
N GLN A 98 3.74 -8.97 13.41
CA GLN A 98 4.20 -8.38 14.66
C GLN A 98 5.16 -7.24 14.34
N PRO A 99 4.85 -5.99 14.73
CA PRO A 99 5.80 -4.90 14.62
C PRO A 99 7.09 -5.20 15.39
N ALA A 100 8.23 -4.85 14.80
CA ALA A 100 9.53 -5.03 15.41
C ALA A 100 9.82 -3.94 16.46
N ASN A 101 10.90 -4.13 17.21
CA ASN A 101 11.44 -3.18 18.18
C ASN A 101 10.46 -2.72 19.27
N GLY A 102 9.33 -3.40 19.44
CA GLY A 102 8.24 -2.95 20.31
C GLY A 102 7.54 -1.70 19.79
N ALA A 103 7.43 -1.56 18.47
CA ALA A 103 6.57 -0.55 17.85
C ALA A 103 5.09 -0.84 18.17
N VAL A 104 4.35 0.22 18.50
CA VAL A 104 2.92 0.14 18.82
C VAL A 104 2.21 1.17 17.97
N TYR A 105 1.50 0.71 16.95
CA TYR A 105 0.70 1.58 16.09
C TYR A 105 -0.58 2.03 16.80
N PRO A 106 -0.96 3.32 16.70
CA PRO A 106 -2.26 3.78 17.16
C PRO A 106 -3.41 3.04 16.46
N SER A 107 -4.51 2.83 17.17
CA SER A 107 -5.75 2.27 16.60
C SER A 107 -6.54 3.35 15.83
N SER A 108 -5.90 3.95 14.83
CA SER A 108 -6.44 5.01 13.97
C SER A 108 -6.32 4.62 12.49
N PRO A 109 -7.03 5.32 11.58
CA PRO A 109 -6.91 5.06 10.15
C PRO A 109 -5.47 5.18 9.61
N LEU A 110 -4.74 6.22 10.03
CA LEU A 110 -3.36 6.42 9.61
C LEU A 110 -2.44 5.36 10.21
N GLY A 111 -2.56 5.08 11.52
CA GLY A 111 -1.78 4.06 12.20
C GLY A 111 -1.95 2.67 11.58
N ASN A 112 -3.19 2.30 11.26
CA ASN A 112 -3.50 1.05 10.56
C ASN A 112 -2.97 1.02 9.12
N SER A 113 -3.01 2.15 8.40
CA SER A 113 -2.46 2.23 7.03
C SER A 113 -0.94 2.08 7.04
N LEU A 114 -0.24 2.78 7.93
CA LEU A 114 1.21 2.67 8.06
C LEU A 114 1.65 1.29 8.54
N LYS A 115 0.88 0.62 9.43
CA LYS A 115 1.14 -0.77 9.81
C LYS A 115 1.07 -1.72 8.61
N GLN A 116 0.07 -1.54 7.74
CA GLN A 116 -0.08 -2.37 6.53
C GLN A 116 1.03 -2.08 5.51
N ILE A 117 1.45 -0.82 5.37
CA ILE A 117 2.61 -0.46 4.55
C ILE A 117 3.88 -1.12 5.10
N ALA A 118 4.10 -1.10 6.42
CA ALA A 118 5.23 -1.77 7.06
C ALA A 118 5.24 -3.28 6.77
N THR A 119 4.06 -3.92 6.79
CA THR A 119 3.90 -5.32 6.37
C THR A 119 4.35 -5.53 4.91
N LEU A 120 3.90 -4.69 3.97
CA LEU A 120 4.30 -4.78 2.56
C LEU A 120 5.81 -4.59 2.36
N VAL A 121 6.41 -3.62 3.04
CA VAL A 121 7.86 -3.37 3.01
C VAL A 121 8.62 -4.59 3.53
N LYS A 122 8.24 -5.12 4.70
CA LYS A 122 8.94 -6.27 5.30
C LYS A 122 8.73 -7.60 4.59
N MET A 123 7.65 -7.72 3.82
CA MET A 123 7.42 -8.86 2.95
C MET A 123 8.28 -8.82 1.67
N ASP A 124 8.92 -7.70 1.38
CA ASP A 124 9.84 -7.53 0.24
C ASP A 124 9.23 -7.96 -1.11
N ILE A 125 7.98 -7.55 -1.34
CA ILE A 125 7.22 -7.91 -2.56
C ILE A 125 7.39 -6.88 -3.69
N GLY A 126 8.44 -6.07 -3.63
CA GLY A 126 8.76 -5.04 -4.63
C GLY A 126 7.97 -3.74 -4.49
N LEU A 127 7.56 -3.37 -3.27
CA LEU A 127 6.94 -2.07 -3.00
C LEU A 127 7.98 -0.94 -3.12
N GLU A 128 7.69 0.07 -3.95
CA GLU A 128 8.54 1.26 -4.11
C GLU A 128 7.89 2.52 -3.57
N VAL A 129 6.59 2.68 -3.83
CA VAL A 129 5.85 3.87 -3.45
C VAL A 129 4.57 3.45 -2.75
N ALA A 130 4.43 3.85 -1.49
CA ALA A 130 3.21 3.68 -0.73
C ALA A 130 2.50 5.02 -0.51
N PHE A 131 1.17 5.00 -0.49
CA PHE A 131 0.35 6.14 -0.11
C PHE A 131 -0.57 5.77 1.06
N ALA A 132 -0.61 6.64 2.06
CA ALA A 132 -1.59 6.64 3.14
C ALA A 132 -2.04 8.08 3.37
N GLU A 133 -3.25 8.25 3.89
CA GLU A 133 -3.81 9.57 4.16
C GLU A 133 -4.19 9.73 5.63
N ALA A 134 -4.08 10.97 6.11
CA ALA A 134 -4.67 11.44 7.34
C ALA A 134 -5.59 12.60 7.01
N GLY A 135 -6.83 12.53 7.49
CA GLY A 135 -7.86 13.54 7.26
C GLY A 135 -8.10 14.44 8.47
N GLY A 136 -9.07 15.36 8.32
CA GLY A 136 -9.55 16.17 9.45
C GLY A 136 -8.68 17.37 9.83
N TRP A 137 -7.77 17.79 8.96
CA TRP A 137 -6.89 18.95 9.22
C TRP A 137 -7.66 20.26 9.29
N ASP A 138 -8.67 20.39 8.46
CA ASP A 138 -9.46 21.59 8.34
C ASP A 138 -10.61 21.60 9.36
N THR A 139 -10.30 22.05 10.57
CA THR A 139 -11.22 21.91 11.69
C THR A 139 -12.31 22.98 11.69
N HIS A 140 -12.07 24.22 11.21
CA HIS A 140 -12.95 25.43 11.14
C HIS A 140 -13.73 25.83 12.41
N PHE A 141 -14.13 24.87 13.22
CA PHE A 141 -14.89 24.90 14.46
C PHE A 141 -14.36 23.76 15.36
N ASN A 142 -14.37 23.93 16.68
CA ASN A 142 -13.79 22.95 17.62
C ASN A 142 -12.32 22.58 17.33
N GLN A 143 -11.53 23.47 16.70
CA GLN A 143 -10.08 23.32 16.56
C GLN A 143 -9.42 23.04 17.92
N GLY A 144 -9.91 23.75 18.95
CA GLY A 144 -9.41 23.74 20.32
C GLY A 144 -7.95 24.18 20.43
N THR A 145 -7.40 24.12 21.65
CA THR A 145 -5.99 24.40 21.92
C THR A 145 -5.25 23.07 22.14
N ALA A 146 -4.75 22.80 23.35
CA ALA A 146 -3.96 21.61 23.66
C ALA A 146 -4.75 20.29 23.61
N ASN A 147 -6.08 20.33 23.75
CA ASN A 147 -6.95 19.15 23.80
C ASN A 147 -7.99 19.14 22.66
N GLY A 148 -7.79 19.97 21.64
CA GLY A 148 -8.71 20.14 20.52
C GLY A 148 -8.60 19.05 19.44
N THR A 149 -9.46 19.14 18.41
CA THR A 149 -9.42 18.21 17.27
C THR A 149 -8.08 18.27 16.54
N LEU A 150 -7.52 19.47 16.32
CA LEU A 150 -6.22 19.59 15.66
C LEU A 150 -5.10 18.96 16.49
N ALA A 151 -5.07 19.19 17.81
CA ALA A 151 -4.06 18.60 18.70
C ALA A 151 -4.14 17.05 18.71
N ARG A 152 -5.35 16.48 18.69
CA ARG A 152 -5.54 15.03 18.59
C ARG A 152 -5.08 14.47 17.24
N ASN A 153 -5.36 15.15 16.14
CA ASN A 153 -4.90 14.73 14.81
C ASN A 153 -3.37 14.81 14.68
N LEU A 154 -2.75 15.86 15.21
CA LEU A 154 -1.30 16.01 15.25
C LEU A 154 -0.64 14.92 16.10
N LYS A 155 -1.24 14.58 17.25
CA LYS A 155 -0.78 13.47 18.10
C LYS A 155 -0.88 12.13 17.37
N ASP A 156 -2.02 11.83 16.75
CA ASP A 156 -2.19 10.60 15.98
C ASP A 156 -1.17 10.49 14.84
N PHE A 157 -0.96 11.60 14.11
CA PHE A 157 0.03 11.68 13.04
C PHE A 157 1.45 11.43 13.55
N SER A 158 1.86 12.10 14.64
CA SER A 158 3.20 11.91 15.22
C SER A 158 3.39 10.49 15.74
N ASP A 159 2.42 9.96 16.48
CA ASP A 159 2.50 8.62 17.07
C ASP A 159 2.53 7.54 15.98
N SER A 160 1.76 7.71 14.91
CA SER A 160 1.72 6.78 13.77
C SER A 160 3.05 6.77 13.00
N ILE A 161 3.64 7.94 12.73
CA ILE A 161 4.95 8.03 12.07
C ILE A 161 6.06 7.48 12.97
N ALA A 162 6.04 7.79 14.27
CA ALA A 162 7.02 7.27 15.21
C ALA A 162 6.95 5.74 15.33
N ALA A 163 5.74 5.17 15.35
CA ALA A 163 5.56 3.73 15.32
C ALA A 163 6.08 3.12 14.02
N PHE A 164 5.80 3.73 12.87
CA PHE A 164 6.31 3.28 11.57
C PHE A 164 7.84 3.29 11.52
N TRP A 165 8.46 4.41 11.87
CA TRP A 165 9.91 4.54 11.91
C TRP A 165 10.53 3.46 12.80
N LYS A 166 10.02 3.32 14.03
CA LYS A 166 10.50 2.32 14.99
C LYS A 166 10.33 0.88 14.50
N ASP A 167 9.31 0.60 13.71
CA ASP A 167 9.11 -0.73 13.12
C ASP A 167 10.12 -0.99 11.98
N MET A 168 10.56 0.05 11.27
CA MET A 168 11.50 -0.06 10.14
C MET A 168 12.98 -0.08 10.55
N ASP A 169 13.33 0.48 11.72
CA ASP A 169 14.69 0.42 12.29
C ASP A 169 15.19 -1.02 12.50
#